data_AF-A0A8S1HSV2-F1
#
_entry.id   AF-A0A8S1HSV2-F1
#
_cell.length_a   1.000
_cell.length_b   1.000
_cell.length_c   1.000
_cell.angle_alpha   90.00
_cell.angle_beta   90.00
_cell.angle_gamma   90.00
#
_symmetry.space_group_name_H-M   'P 1'
#
loop_
_entity.id
_entity.type
_entity.pdbx_description
1 polymer ?
#
loop_
_entity_poly.entity_id
_entity_poly.type
_entity_poly.pdbx_seq_one_letter_code
_entity_poly.pdbx_strand_id
1 'polypeptide(L)'
;MPFDAQEDERVDVASSSFTNGNLDVFKQAAIWCEAVFAIFFAVTGFYEYQVGSRPGIAYLMALSCFLLILLSVQFHFGFKYNCAALLYCHTAQASTLAVICLVAVLGPHLMSETFASATDSLRHSLVCYTAYVMCVAALLITFATASHTRMKDLRSLETSRVEHLKRLISSGMEHMPEVERENREGKIRPLNVFSLS
;
A
#
# COMPACT_ATOMS: atom_id res chain seq x y z
N MET A 1 -17.51 -31.69 -26.15
CA MET A 1 -18.24 -31.33 -24.93
C MET A 1 -17.67 -30.00 -24.45
N PRO A 2 -18.39 -28.87 -24.57
CA PRO A 2 -17.93 -27.56 -24.12
C PRO A 2 -18.66 -27.20 -22.82
N PHE A 3 -18.08 -27.48 -21.66
CA PHE A 3 -18.73 -27.12 -20.38
C PHE A 3 -17.78 -26.59 -19.29
N ASP A 4 -16.46 -26.65 -19.44
CA ASP A 4 -15.55 -26.26 -18.34
C ASP A 4 -15.13 -24.77 -18.32
N ALA A 5 -15.14 -24.06 -19.45
CA ALA A 5 -14.64 -22.68 -19.49
C ALA A 5 -15.55 -21.67 -18.78
N GLN A 6 -16.86 -21.95 -18.72
CA GLN A 6 -17.86 -21.01 -18.20
C GLN A 6 -18.04 -21.10 -16.68
N GLU A 7 -17.71 -22.25 -16.08
CA GLU A 7 -17.67 -22.42 -14.61
C GLU A 7 -16.40 -21.81 -14.01
N ASP A 8 -15.23 -21.98 -14.65
CA ASP A 8 -13.98 -21.33 -14.23
C ASP A 8 -14.12 -19.79 -14.20
N GLU A 9 -14.72 -19.21 -15.25
CA GLU A 9 -14.92 -17.76 -15.34
C GLU A 9 -15.87 -17.22 -14.26
N ARG A 10 -16.90 -17.99 -13.85
CA ARG A 10 -17.81 -17.60 -12.75
C ARG A 10 -17.15 -17.71 -11.38
N VAL A 11 -16.32 -18.72 -11.17
CA VAL A 11 -15.59 -18.91 -9.90
C VAL A 11 -14.52 -17.81 -9.73
N ASP A 12 -13.84 -17.42 -10.80
CA ASP A 12 -12.88 -16.31 -10.79
C ASP A 12 -13.55 -14.94 -10.59
N VAL A 13 -14.72 -14.71 -11.19
CA VAL A 13 -15.49 -13.47 -10.99
C VAL A 13 -16.07 -13.38 -9.58
N ALA A 14 -16.53 -14.50 -9.01
CA ALA A 14 -17.02 -14.55 -7.64
C ALA A 14 -15.89 -14.40 -6.60
N SER A 15 -14.74 -15.04 -6.83
CA SER A 15 -13.58 -14.94 -5.94
C SER A 15 -12.96 -13.53 -5.97
N SER A 16 -12.89 -12.91 -7.15
CA SER A 16 -12.42 -11.52 -7.34
C SER A 16 -13.38 -10.47 -6.77
N SER A 17 -14.70 -10.71 -6.87
CA SER A 17 -15.74 -9.87 -6.23
C SER A 17 -15.62 -9.88 -4.71
N PHE A 18 -15.49 -11.07 -4.11
CA PHE A 18 -15.40 -11.22 -2.65
C PHE A 18 -14.07 -10.71 -2.07
N THR A 19 -12.95 -10.90 -2.78
CA THR A 19 -11.66 -10.31 -2.39
C THR A 19 -11.66 -8.80 -2.54
N ASN A 20 -12.25 -8.24 -3.61
CA ASN A 20 -12.32 -6.79 -3.79
C ASN A 20 -13.12 -6.09 -2.69
N GLY A 21 -14.25 -6.66 -2.25
CA GLY A 21 -15.08 -6.10 -1.17
C GLY A 21 -14.36 -6.03 0.18
N ASN A 22 -13.66 -7.11 0.58
CA ASN A 22 -12.87 -7.11 1.81
C ASN A 22 -11.64 -6.19 1.73
N LEU A 23 -11.05 -6.07 0.54
CA LEU A 23 -9.92 -5.19 0.31
C LEU A 23 -10.34 -3.72 0.39
N ASP A 24 -11.54 -3.35 -0.03
CA ASP A 24 -12.07 -1.98 0.09
C ASP A 24 -12.32 -1.54 1.54
N VAL A 25 -12.73 -2.47 2.41
CA VAL A 25 -12.87 -2.20 3.85
C VAL A 25 -11.50 -2.03 4.51
N PHE A 26 -10.54 -2.90 4.20
CA PHE A 26 -9.15 -2.76 4.67
C PHE A 26 -8.48 -1.46 4.19
N LYS A 27 -8.79 -1.04 2.95
CA LYS A 27 -8.33 0.24 2.37
C LYS A 27 -8.79 1.44 3.17
N GLN A 28 -10.10 1.53 3.43
CA GLN A 28 -10.65 2.63 4.20
C GLN A 28 -10.10 2.60 5.61
N ALA A 29 -10.02 1.42 6.26
CA ALA A 29 -9.45 1.30 7.59
C ALA A 29 -8.00 1.81 7.66
N ALA A 30 -7.13 1.46 6.71
CA ALA A 30 -5.74 1.92 6.70
C ALA A 30 -5.62 3.45 6.56
N ILE A 31 -6.38 4.04 5.63
CA ILE A 31 -6.39 5.50 5.40
C ILE A 31 -6.92 6.25 6.63
N TRP A 32 -8.02 5.77 7.21
CA TRP A 32 -8.60 6.37 8.42
C TRP A 32 -7.64 6.26 9.60
N CYS A 33 -6.98 5.11 9.77
CA CYS A 33 -5.97 4.93 10.82
C CYS A 33 -4.80 5.91 10.65
N GLU A 34 -4.23 6.05 9.45
CA GLU A 34 -3.14 7.01 9.19
C GLU A 34 -3.53 8.45 9.56
N ALA A 35 -4.72 8.88 9.15
CA ALA A 35 -5.23 10.21 9.44
C ALA A 35 -5.49 10.42 10.95
N VAL A 36 -6.08 9.44 11.63
CA VAL A 36 -6.35 9.51 13.07
C VAL A 36 -5.04 9.59 13.86
N PHE A 37 -4.03 8.79 13.50
CA PHE A 37 -2.72 8.85 14.15
C PHE A 37 -1.99 10.17 13.89
N ALA A 38 -2.09 10.72 12.68
CA ALA A 38 -1.54 12.05 12.39
C ALA A 38 -2.19 13.13 13.27
N ILE A 39 -3.52 13.14 13.39
CA ILE A 39 -4.25 14.07 14.27
C ILE A 39 -3.84 13.87 15.73
N PHE A 40 -3.73 12.62 16.18
CA PHE A 40 -3.30 12.29 17.53
C PHE A 40 -1.90 12.86 17.82
N PHE A 41 -0.93 12.69 16.90
CA PHE A 41 0.41 13.25 17.04
C PHE A 41 0.43 14.78 16.97
N ALA A 42 -0.44 15.39 16.17
CA ALA A 42 -0.57 16.85 16.13
C ALA A 42 -1.06 17.41 17.47
N VAL A 43 -2.11 16.81 18.04
CA VAL A 43 -2.70 17.26 19.32
C VAL A 43 -1.73 17.01 20.49
N THR A 44 -1.13 15.82 20.56
CA THR A 44 -0.17 15.49 21.61
C THR A 44 1.12 16.31 21.49
N GLY A 45 1.60 16.55 20.27
CA GLY A 45 2.75 17.42 20.01
C GLY A 45 2.48 18.89 20.40
N PHE A 46 1.28 19.40 20.09
CA PHE A 46 0.88 20.75 20.50
C PHE A 46 0.77 20.87 22.03
N TYR A 47 0.24 19.86 22.70
CA TYR A 47 0.19 19.81 24.16
C TYR A 47 1.60 19.80 24.78
N GLU A 48 2.51 18.95 24.30
CA GLU A 48 3.90 18.92 24.78
C GLU A 48 4.68 20.20 24.43
N TYR A 49 4.29 20.94 23.40
CA TYR A 49 4.89 22.24 23.09
C TYR A 49 4.42 23.35 24.04
N GLN A 50 3.11 23.41 24.32
CA GLN A 50 2.51 24.50 25.11
C GLN A 50 2.58 24.27 26.61
N VAL A 51 2.43 23.02 27.05
CA VAL A 51 2.32 22.63 28.47
C VAL A 51 3.53 21.80 28.88
N GLY A 52 4.08 21.02 27.96
CA GLY A 52 5.26 20.20 28.22
C GLY A 52 6.54 21.04 28.34
N SER A 53 7.42 20.63 29.24
CA SER A 53 8.77 21.18 29.37
C SER A 53 9.79 20.53 28.42
N ARG A 54 9.30 19.82 27.37
CA ARG A 54 10.10 18.93 26.51
C ARG A 54 9.98 19.32 25.03
N PRO A 55 10.55 20.48 24.62
CA PRO A 55 10.39 20.99 23.26
C PRO A 55 10.91 20.03 22.19
N GLY A 56 11.97 19.26 22.48
CA GLY A 56 12.51 18.27 21.55
C GLY A 56 11.51 17.17 21.16
N ILE A 57 10.70 16.69 22.11
CA ILE A 57 9.67 15.67 21.84
C ILE A 57 8.53 16.27 21.00
N ALA A 58 8.13 17.52 21.28
CA ALA A 58 7.12 18.21 20.50
C ALA A 58 7.53 18.40 19.03
N TYR A 59 8.79 18.79 18.75
CA TYR A 59 9.29 18.89 17.38
C TYR A 59 9.32 17.52 16.67
N LEU A 60 9.70 16.46 17.38
CA LEU A 60 9.70 15.10 16.86
C LEU A 60 8.27 14.64 16.48
N MET A 61 7.28 14.95 17.34
CA MET A 61 5.86 14.72 17.09
C MET A 61 5.34 15.48 15.86
N ALA A 62 5.68 16.75 15.73
CA ALA A 62 5.31 17.55 14.57
C ALA A 62 5.92 17.01 13.27
N LEU A 63 7.21 16.62 13.31
CA LEU A 63 7.90 16.03 12.16
C LEU A 63 7.26 14.69 11.75
N SER A 64 6.99 13.78 12.70
CA SER A 64 6.34 12.51 12.38
C SER A 64 4.91 12.72 11.87
N CYS A 65 4.16 13.67 12.44
CA CYS A 65 2.84 14.04 11.91
C CYS A 65 2.93 14.47 10.44
N PHE A 66 3.88 15.35 10.11
CA PHE A 66 4.08 15.80 8.72
C PHE A 66 4.44 14.64 7.78
N LEU A 67 5.35 13.75 8.19
CA LEU A 67 5.73 12.57 7.41
C LEU A 67 4.54 11.62 7.19
N LEU A 68 3.72 11.40 8.22
CA LEU A 68 2.54 10.55 8.12
C LEU A 68 1.50 11.13 7.17
N ILE A 69 1.31 12.44 7.15
CA ILE A 69 0.41 13.10 6.18
C ILE A 69 0.91 12.87 4.75
N LEU A 70 2.22 13.05 4.50
CA LEU A 70 2.80 12.82 3.17
C LEU A 70 2.66 11.37 2.72
N LEU A 71 2.97 10.41 3.60
CA LEU A 71 2.79 8.98 3.35
C LEU A 71 1.32 8.68 3.04
N SER A 72 0.39 9.24 3.81
CA SER A 72 -1.04 9.00 3.61
C SER A 72 -1.56 9.53 2.28
N VAL A 73 -1.09 10.70 1.85
CA VAL A 73 -1.40 11.24 0.53
C VAL A 73 -0.87 10.33 -0.58
N GLN A 74 0.37 9.82 -0.43
CA GLN A 74 0.97 8.92 -1.39
C GLN A 74 0.25 7.56 -1.44
N PHE A 75 -0.14 7.02 -0.28
CA PHE A 75 -0.96 5.80 -0.18
C PHE A 75 -2.30 5.99 -0.88
N HIS A 76 -2.99 7.11 -0.59
CA HIS A 76 -4.26 7.45 -1.20
C HIS A 76 -4.17 7.51 -2.73
N PHE A 77 -3.17 8.20 -3.28
CA PHE A 77 -2.97 8.27 -4.72
C PHE A 77 -2.57 6.93 -5.33
N GLY A 78 -1.75 6.14 -4.63
CA GLY A 78 -1.39 4.79 -5.06
C GLY A 78 -2.63 3.92 -5.25
N PHE A 79 -3.54 3.98 -4.30
CA PHE A 79 -4.80 3.24 -4.36
C PHE A 79 -5.78 3.81 -5.39
N LYS A 80 -6.01 5.12 -5.39
CA LYS A 80 -6.99 5.77 -6.29
C LYS A 80 -6.66 5.53 -7.76
N TYR A 81 -5.38 5.52 -8.11
CA TYR A 81 -4.92 5.28 -9.48
C TYR A 81 -4.44 3.85 -9.74
N ASN A 82 -4.58 2.93 -8.78
CA ASN A 82 -4.09 1.55 -8.86
C ASN A 82 -2.63 1.46 -9.35
N CYS A 83 -1.78 2.38 -8.90
CA CYS A 83 -0.40 2.50 -9.37
C CYS A 83 0.54 1.66 -8.49
N ALA A 84 0.87 0.44 -8.92
CA ALA A 84 1.73 -0.46 -8.16
C ALA A 84 3.13 0.13 -7.86
N ALA A 85 3.70 0.91 -8.78
CA ALA A 85 4.98 1.58 -8.59
C ALA A 85 4.93 2.61 -7.45
N LEU A 86 3.84 3.36 -7.33
CA LEU A 86 3.68 4.34 -6.26
C LEU A 86 3.53 3.68 -4.89
N LEU A 87 2.80 2.55 -4.82
CA LEU A 87 2.72 1.74 -3.59
C LEU A 87 4.06 1.09 -3.22
N TYR A 88 4.87 0.70 -4.20
CA TYR A 88 6.23 0.22 -3.96
C TYR A 88 7.08 1.31 -3.31
N CYS A 89 7.07 2.52 -3.87
CA CYS A 89 7.78 3.66 -3.29
C CYS A 89 7.31 3.98 -1.87
N HIS A 90 5.99 3.97 -1.64
CA HIS A 90 5.43 4.15 -0.29
C HIS A 90 5.95 3.07 0.68
N THR A 91 5.90 1.80 0.29
CA THR A 91 6.38 0.67 1.09
C THR A 91 7.86 0.86 1.44
N ALA A 92 8.68 1.19 0.45
CA ALA A 92 10.11 1.43 0.64
C ALA A 92 10.33 2.58 1.63
N GLN A 93 9.69 3.74 1.44
CA GLN A 93 9.83 4.90 2.32
C GLN A 93 9.40 4.60 3.76
N ALA A 94 8.22 4.00 3.95
CA ALA A 94 7.72 3.63 5.27
C ALA A 94 8.66 2.64 5.98
N SER A 95 9.16 1.62 5.26
CA SER A 95 10.10 0.65 5.81
C SER A 95 11.46 1.26 6.17
N THR A 96 12.00 2.15 5.33
CA THR A 96 13.25 2.86 5.60
C THR A 96 13.11 3.77 6.82
N LEU A 97 12.02 4.53 6.92
CA LEU A 97 11.74 5.37 8.08
C LEU A 97 11.59 4.54 9.37
N ALA A 98 10.96 3.36 9.29
CA ALA A 98 10.85 2.46 10.43
C ALA A 98 12.22 1.97 10.90
N VAL A 99 13.11 1.58 9.98
CA VAL A 99 14.49 1.18 10.30
C VAL A 99 15.26 2.34 10.95
N ILE A 100 15.16 3.55 10.39
CA ILE A 100 15.78 4.75 10.97
C ILE A 100 15.28 4.98 12.41
N CYS A 101 13.98 4.84 12.66
CA CYS A 101 13.40 4.96 13.99
C CYS A 101 13.99 3.91 14.96
N LEU A 102 14.07 2.64 14.55
CA LEU A 102 14.64 1.57 15.38
C LEU A 102 16.13 1.81 15.70
N VAL A 103 16.91 2.27 14.71
CA VAL A 103 18.32 2.65 14.92
C VAL A 103 18.44 3.85 15.87
N ALA A 104 17.54 4.83 15.78
CA ALA A 104 17.51 5.98 16.66
C ALA A 104 17.21 5.61 18.13
N VAL A 105 16.53 4.49 18.39
CA VAL A 105 16.32 3.93 19.74
C VAL A 105 17.56 3.19 20.25
N LEU A 106 18.30 2.52 19.37
CA LEU A 106 19.50 1.77 19.73
C LEU A 106 20.62 2.68 20.25
N GLY A 107 20.81 3.86 19.66
CA GLY A 107 21.87 4.80 20.05
C GLY A 107 21.89 5.14 21.55
N PRO A 108 20.78 5.63 22.13
CA PRO A 108 20.71 5.92 23.56
C PRO A 108 20.88 4.69 24.46
N HIS A 109 20.42 3.51 24.03
CA HIS A 109 20.58 2.26 24.80
C HIS A 109 22.03 1.76 24.82
N LEU A 110 22.76 1.92 23.71
CA LEU A 110 24.18 1.58 23.62
C LEU A 110 25.07 2.50 24.46
N MET A 111 24.62 3.72 24.74
CA MET A 111 25.30 4.70 25.62
C MET A 111 24.74 4.68 27.05
N SER A 112 24.04 3.61 27.45
CA SER A 112 23.32 3.54 28.74
C SER A 112 24.23 3.73 29.95
N GLU A 113 25.50 3.31 29.89
CA GLU A 113 26.49 3.57 30.95
C GLU A 113 26.81 5.05 31.11
N THR A 114 26.82 5.82 30.01
CA THR A 114 27.03 7.28 30.04
C THR A 114 25.80 8.01 30.61
N PHE A 115 24.61 7.46 30.41
CA PHE A 115 23.35 7.98 30.98
C PHE A 115 23.05 7.50 32.41
N ALA A 116 23.84 6.56 32.95
CA ALA A 116 23.70 6.13 34.33
C ALA A 116 24.02 7.27 35.32
N SER A 117 24.80 8.28 34.93
CA SER A 117 25.04 9.50 35.73
C SER A 117 24.04 10.63 35.46
N ALA A 118 23.10 10.45 34.53
CA ALA A 118 22.13 11.48 34.17
C ALA A 118 21.04 11.65 35.24
N THR A 119 20.51 12.86 35.35
CA THR A 119 19.42 13.20 36.28
C THR A 119 18.15 12.42 35.96
N ASP A 120 17.30 12.19 36.97
CA ASP A 120 16.04 11.44 36.82
C ASP A 120 15.11 12.02 35.75
N SER A 121 15.14 13.35 35.57
CA SER A 121 14.40 14.04 34.50
C SER A 121 14.86 13.61 33.09
N LEU A 122 16.16 13.37 32.90
CA LEU A 122 16.73 13.00 31.60
C LEU A 122 16.43 11.54 31.27
N ARG A 123 16.48 10.66 32.29
CA ARG A 123 16.04 9.26 32.17
C ARG A 123 14.55 9.17 31.82
N HIS A 124 13.70 9.94 32.49
CA HIS A 124 12.27 9.98 32.18
C HIS A 124 12.02 10.48 30.75
N SER A 125 12.73 11.52 30.31
CA SER A 125 12.63 12.02 28.93
C SER A 125 13.08 10.97 27.91
N LEU A 126 14.10 10.18 28.22
CA LEU A 126 14.60 9.12 27.33
C LEU A 126 13.60 7.98 27.20
N VAL A 127 12.97 7.56 28.30
CA VAL A 127 11.91 6.53 28.27
C VAL A 127 10.73 6.99 27.42
N CYS A 128 10.26 8.23 27.61
CA CYS A 128 9.19 8.80 26.78
C CYS A 128 9.58 8.87 25.30
N TYR A 129 10.82 9.28 24.99
CA TYR A 129 11.35 9.32 23.63
C TYR A 129 11.36 7.92 23.00
N THR A 130 11.90 6.92 23.69
CA THR A 130 11.96 5.54 23.19
C THR A 130 10.57 4.97 22.94
N ALA A 131 9.64 5.15 23.89
CA ALA A 131 8.26 4.70 23.72
C ALA A 131 7.60 5.34 22.49
N TYR A 132 7.78 6.64 22.32
CA TYR A 132 7.27 7.37 21.17
C TYR A 132 7.84 6.85 19.84
N VAL A 133 9.16 6.72 19.73
CA VAL A 133 9.81 6.26 18.50
C VAL A 133 9.40 4.82 18.16
N MET A 134 9.21 3.97 19.17
CA MET A 134 8.69 2.61 18.97
C MET A 134 7.25 2.60 18.44
N CYS A 135 6.38 3.47 18.95
CA CYS A 135 5.02 3.62 18.41
C CYS A 135 5.03 4.06 16.95
N VAL A 136 5.85 5.06 16.59
CA VAL A 136 6.00 5.52 15.20
C VAL A 136 6.54 4.40 14.30
N ALA A 137 7.56 3.67 14.75
CA ALA A 137 8.11 2.54 13.99
C ALA A 137 7.06 1.44 13.74
N ALA A 138 6.25 1.09 14.74
CA ALA A 138 5.19 0.10 14.60
C ALA A 138 4.11 0.52 13.57
N LEU A 139 3.73 1.80 13.60
CA LEU A 139 2.79 2.37 12.61
C LEU A 139 3.37 2.30 11.20
N LEU A 140 4.62 2.74 11.02
CA LEU A 140 5.30 2.70 9.72
C LEU A 140 5.42 1.28 9.15
N ILE A 141 5.71 0.28 10.00
CA ILE A 141 5.72 -1.12 9.59
C ILE A 141 4.33 -1.57 9.13
N THR A 142 3.28 -1.18 9.86
CA THR A 142 1.89 -1.52 9.51
C THR A 142 1.48 -0.92 8.16
N PHE A 143 1.87 0.34 7.90
CA PHE A 143 1.59 0.98 6.61
C PHE A 143 2.43 0.37 5.47
N ALA A 144 3.68 0.00 5.75
CA ALA A 144 4.51 -0.71 4.79
C ALA A 144 3.91 -2.07 4.41
N THR A 145 3.43 -2.86 5.37
CA THR A 145 2.81 -4.16 5.10
C THR A 145 1.50 -4.04 4.33
N ALA A 146 0.67 -3.04 4.67
CA ALA A 146 -0.57 -2.75 3.94
C ALA A 146 -0.29 -2.39 2.47
N SER A 147 0.65 -1.47 2.23
CA SER A 147 1.05 -1.05 0.87
C SER A 147 1.66 -2.19 0.07
N HIS A 148 2.51 -3.00 0.69
CA HIS A 148 3.15 -4.13 0.03
C HIS A 148 2.15 -5.20 -0.39
N THR A 149 1.19 -5.50 0.49
CA THR A 149 0.11 -6.45 0.20
C THR A 149 -0.68 -5.99 -1.02
N ARG A 150 -1.10 -4.73 -1.05
CA ARG A 150 -1.82 -4.19 -2.21
C ARG A 150 -0.99 -4.18 -3.47
N MET A 151 0.29 -3.83 -3.38
CA MET A 151 1.17 -3.87 -4.54
C MET A 151 1.24 -5.28 -5.14
N LYS A 152 1.34 -6.31 -4.29
CA LYS A 152 1.31 -7.72 -4.73
C LYS A 152 0.01 -8.05 -5.44
N ASP A 153 -1.12 -7.62 -4.90
CA ASP A 153 -2.45 -7.84 -5.51
C ASP A 153 -2.56 -7.16 -6.88
N LEU A 154 -2.06 -5.93 -7.01
CA LEU A 154 -2.07 -5.22 -8.29
C LEU A 154 -1.19 -5.93 -9.34
N ARG A 155 -0.01 -6.41 -8.93
CA ARG A 155 0.88 -7.16 -9.84
C ARG A 155 0.31 -8.52 -10.24
N SER A 156 -0.35 -9.24 -9.33
CA SER A 156 -0.98 -10.52 -9.67
C SER A 156 -2.13 -10.33 -10.66
N LEU A 157 -2.95 -9.29 -10.46
CA LEU A 157 -4.01 -8.90 -11.40
C LEU A 157 -3.45 -8.51 -12.78
N GLU A 158 -2.36 -7.73 -12.82
CA GLU A 158 -1.71 -7.35 -14.08
C GLU A 158 -1.17 -8.58 -14.82
N THR A 159 -0.53 -9.50 -14.10
CA THR A 159 -0.01 -10.75 -14.68
C THR A 159 -1.12 -11.64 -15.22
N SER A 160 -2.23 -11.79 -14.46
CA SER A 160 -3.41 -12.54 -14.89
C SER A 160 -4.05 -11.96 -16.15
N ARG A 161 -4.18 -10.63 -16.24
CA ARG A 161 -4.69 -9.96 -17.46
C ARG A 161 -3.79 -10.19 -18.67
N VAL A 162 -2.47 -10.10 -18.50
CA VAL A 162 -1.51 -10.36 -19.58
C VAL A 162 -1.60 -11.81 -20.04
N GLU A 163 -1.74 -12.75 -19.12
CA GLU A 163 -1.87 -14.17 -19.45
C GLU A 163 -3.20 -14.48 -20.15
N HIS A 164 -4.30 -13.88 -19.71
CA HIS A 164 -5.59 -13.97 -20.38
C HIS A 164 -5.53 -13.39 -21.80
N LEU A 165 -4.93 -12.21 -21.97
CA LEU A 165 -4.72 -11.61 -23.29
C LEU A 165 -3.87 -12.52 -24.19
N LYS A 166 -2.82 -13.14 -23.65
CA LYS A 166 -1.98 -14.09 -24.38
C LYS A 166 -2.75 -15.33 -24.81
N ARG A 167 -3.62 -15.87 -23.96
CA ARG A 167 -4.50 -17.00 -24.30
C ARG A 167 -5.51 -16.63 -25.38
N LEU A 168 -6.13 -15.44 -25.30
CA LEU A 168 -7.02 -14.92 -26.33
C LEU A 168 -6.31 -14.74 -27.67
N ILE A 169 -5.09 -14.20 -27.68
CA ILE A 169 -4.28 -14.07 -28.90
C ILE A 169 -3.93 -15.46 -29.45
N SER A 170 -3.50 -16.39 -28.60
CA SER A 170 -3.16 -17.75 -29.02
C SER A 170 -4.36 -18.48 -29.62
N SER A 171 -5.53 -18.40 -28.98
CA SER A 171 -6.77 -19.01 -29.47
C SER A 171 -7.24 -18.34 -30.78
N GLY A 172 -7.14 -17.01 -30.88
CA GLY A 172 -7.42 -16.29 -32.12
C GLY A 172 -6.47 -16.64 -33.26
N MET A 173 -5.19 -16.87 -32.97
CA MET A 173 -4.18 -17.33 -33.94
C MET A 173 -4.45 -18.77 -34.41
N GLU A 174 -4.95 -19.63 -33.53
CA GLU A 174 -5.27 -21.03 -33.86
C GLU A 174 -6.47 -21.16 -34.80
N HIS A 175 -7.45 -20.24 -34.69
CA HIS A 175 -8.61 -20.17 -35.58
C HIS A 175 -8.35 -19.29 -36.83
N MET A 176 -7.24 -18.57 -36.87
CA MET A 176 -6.83 -17.72 -37.99
C MET A 176 -6.74 -18.46 -39.34
N PRO A 177 -6.17 -19.68 -39.45
CA PRO A 177 -6.16 -20.42 -40.72
C PRO A 177 -7.56 -20.90 -41.18
N GLU A 178 -8.49 -21.15 -40.26
CA GLU A 178 -9.89 -21.46 -40.60
C GLU A 178 -10.62 -20.23 -41.12
N VAL A 179 -10.42 -19.07 -40.48
CA VAL A 179 -10.96 -17.78 -40.94
C VAL A 179 -10.36 -17.38 -42.30
N GLU A 180 -9.07 -17.59 -42.52
CA GLU A 180 -8.41 -17.29 -43.80
C GLU A 180 -8.88 -18.22 -44.92
N ARG A 181 -9.18 -19.48 -44.58
CA ARG A 181 -9.79 -20.46 -45.48
C ARG A 181 -11.25 -20.10 -45.80
N GLU A 182 -12.06 -19.73 -44.82
CA GLU A 182 -13.45 -19.28 -45.03
C GLU A 182 -13.55 -17.97 -45.81
N ASN A 183 -12.58 -17.06 -45.64
CA ASN A 183 -12.46 -15.83 -46.42
C ASN A 183 -12.10 -16.14 -47.89
N ARG A 184 -11.17 -17.08 -48.13
CA ARG A 184 -10.87 -17.59 -49.48
C ARG A 184 -12.05 -18.30 -50.13
N GLU A 185 -12.86 -19.01 -49.35
CA GLU A 185 -14.09 -19.66 -49.80
C GLU A 185 -15.27 -18.66 -49.97
N GLY A 186 -15.05 -17.37 -49.71
CA GLY A 186 -16.05 -16.31 -49.89
C GLY A 186 -17.26 -16.39 -48.94
N LYS A 187 -17.15 -17.16 -47.85
CA LYS A 187 -18.23 -17.37 -46.87
C LYS A 187 -18.34 -16.24 -45.84
N ILE A 188 -17.28 -15.44 -45.67
CA ILE A 188 -17.27 -14.35 -44.70
C ILE A 188 -17.86 -13.10 -45.35
N ARG A 189 -19.07 -12.70 -44.91
CA ARG A 189 -19.61 -11.38 -45.25
C ARG A 189 -18.86 -10.33 -44.43
N PRO A 190 -18.38 -9.22 -45.04
CA PRO A 190 -17.76 -8.15 -44.29
C PRO A 190 -18.79 -7.55 -43.32
N LEU A 191 -18.49 -7.61 -42.03
CA LEU A 191 -19.30 -6.95 -41.01
C LEU A 191 -19.02 -5.44 -41.12
N ASN A 192 -20.01 -4.68 -41.59
CA ASN A 192 -19.90 -3.22 -41.69
C ASN A 192 -20.04 -2.62 -40.27
N VAL A 193 -18.90 -2.38 -39.62
CA VAL A 193 -18.81 -1.87 -38.24
C VAL A 193 -19.38 -0.46 -38.09
N PHE A 194 -19.68 0.23 -39.19
CA PHE A 194 -20.34 1.54 -39.20
C PHE A 194 -21.89 1.49 -39.13
N SER A 195 -22.49 0.31 -38.96
CA SER A 195 -23.96 0.16 -38.86
C SER A 195 -24.51 0.04 -37.44
N LEU A 196 -23.65 0.01 -36.42
CA LEU A 196 -24.04 0.08 -35.00
C LEU A 196 -23.93 1.53 -34.53
N SER A 197 -24.79 2.39 -35.07
CA SER A 197 -25.13 3.70 -34.49
C SER A 197 -26.42 3.59 -33.70
#